data_AF-A0A4Y2QIC7-F1
#
_entry.id   AF-A0A4Y2QIC7-F1
#
_cell.length_a   1.000
_cell.length_b   1.000
_cell.length_c   1.000
_cell.angle_alpha   90.00
_cell.angle_beta   90.00
_cell.angle_gamma   90.00
#
_symmetry.space_group_name_H-M   'P 1'
#
loop_
_entity.id
_entity.type
_entity.pdbx_description
1 polymer ?
#
loop_
_entity_poly.entity_id
_entity_poly.type
_entity_poly.pdbx_seq_one_letter_code
_entity_poly.pdbx_strand_id
1 'polypeptide(L)'
;MKGKGRRRLSRLIKQNRRQTVTHLTVQYSAGPSASVWEHTVQRTLLDMGLCSRCPTRWPLLIKRHRQLRLQWARKHRDWTMDEWKRIPL
;
A
#
# COMPACT_ATOMS: atom_id res chain seq x y z
N MET A 1 22.86 -0.93 1.68
CA MET A 1 22.93 -1.30 3.13
C MET A 1 22.97 -2.82 3.30
N LYS A 2 23.58 -3.36 4.38
CA LYS A 2 23.69 -4.82 4.63
C LYS A 2 23.05 -5.24 5.97
N GLY A 3 22.66 -6.51 6.09
CA GLY A 3 22.27 -7.21 7.34
C GLY A 3 21.41 -6.40 8.31
N LYS A 4 22.04 -5.91 9.39
CA LYS A 4 21.41 -5.14 10.48
C LYS A 4 20.66 -3.89 9.97
N GLY A 5 21.22 -3.17 8.99
CA GLY A 5 20.61 -1.98 8.41
C GLY A 5 19.33 -2.28 7.64
N ARG A 6 19.32 -3.35 6.81
CA ARG A 6 18.12 -3.80 6.08
C ARG A 6 17.01 -4.22 7.05
N ARG A 7 17.34 -4.95 8.13
CA ARG A 7 16.37 -5.36 9.17
C ARG A 7 15.74 -4.17 9.89
N ARG A 8 16.53 -3.14 10.21
CA ARG A 8 16.01 -1.90 10.82
C ARG A 8 15.10 -1.15 9.84
N LEU A 9 15.54 -1.00 8.59
CA LEU A 9 14.74 -0.36 7.54
C LEU A 9 13.39 -1.08 7.34
N SER A 10 13.38 -2.42 7.30
CA SER A 10 12.15 -3.21 7.26
C SER A 10 11.19 -2.93 8.41
N ARG A 11 11.71 -2.75 9.63
CA ARG A 11 10.87 -2.45 10.80
C ARG A 11 10.21 -1.07 10.68
N LEU A 12 10.97 -0.06 10.26
CA LEU A 12 10.44 1.30 10.05
C LEU A 12 9.33 1.31 8.98
N ILE A 13 9.51 0.59 7.88
CA ILE A 13 8.49 0.49 6.82
C ILE A 13 7.24 -0.24 7.33
N LYS A 14 7.40 -1.28 8.15
CA LYS A 14 6.26 -2.02 8.72
C LYS A 14 5.41 -1.17 9.66
N GLN A 15 6.02 -0.21 10.38
CA GLN A 15 5.31 0.74 11.25
C GLN A 15 4.45 1.72 10.45
N ASN A 16 4.95 2.23 9.33
CA ASN A 16 4.18 3.09 8.44
C ASN A 16 4.49 2.81 6.97
N ARG A 17 3.66 1.99 6.32
CA ARG A 17 3.83 1.62 4.90
C ARG A 17 3.56 2.75 3.92
N ARG A 18 3.04 3.89 4.39
CA ARG A 18 2.67 5.05 3.55
C ARG A 18 3.66 6.20 3.63
N GLN A 19 4.69 6.11 4.48
CA GLN A 19 5.67 7.18 4.61
C GLN A 19 6.55 7.32 3.37
N THR A 20 7.02 8.53 3.10
CA THR A 20 7.92 8.85 2.00
C THR A 20 9.35 8.40 2.30
N VAL A 21 10.16 8.25 1.24
CA VAL A 21 11.59 7.94 1.38
C VAL A 21 12.34 9.01 2.18
N THR A 22 11.94 10.29 2.01
CA THR A 22 12.50 11.42 2.76
C THR A 22 12.29 11.25 4.27
N HIS A 23 11.05 11.07 4.72
CA HIS A 23 10.72 10.84 6.13
C HIS A 23 11.34 9.56 6.67
N LEU A 24 11.35 8.48 5.88
CA LEU A 24 11.99 7.22 6.25
C LEU A 24 13.50 7.42 6.49
N THR A 25 14.15 8.25 5.69
CA THR A 25 15.59 8.54 5.80
C THR A 25 15.91 9.36 7.04
N VAL A 26 15.09 10.37 7.35
CA VAL A 26 15.20 11.14 8.59
C VAL A 26 15.05 10.24 9.82
N GLN A 27 14.00 9.40 9.85
CA GLN A 27 13.79 8.45 10.96
C GLN A 27 14.91 7.41 11.07
N TYR A 28 15.44 6.96 9.94
CA TYR A 28 16.57 6.05 9.95
C TYR A 28 17.80 6.74 10.54
N SER A 29 18.12 7.96 10.13
CA SER A 29 19.29 8.70 10.63
C SER A 29 19.17 9.14 12.09
N ALA A 30 17.96 9.20 12.65
CA ALA A 30 17.73 9.51 14.07
C ALA A 30 18.10 8.37 15.05
N GLY A 31 18.48 7.19 14.55
CA GLY A 31 18.90 6.07 15.41
C GLY A 31 20.41 5.93 15.50
N PRO A 32 20.92 4.94 16.26
CA PRO A 32 22.35 4.69 16.44
C PRO A 32 23.06 4.14 15.18
N SER A 33 22.40 4.17 14.02
CA SER A 33 22.99 3.77 12.74
C SER A 33 23.62 4.98 12.07
N ALA A 34 24.66 4.77 11.26
CA ALA A 34 25.22 5.82 10.42
C ALA A 34 24.12 6.50 9.59
N SER A 35 24.23 7.82 9.44
CA SER A 35 23.35 8.57 8.55
C SER A 35 23.49 8.04 7.13
N VAL A 36 22.38 7.99 6.42
CA VAL A 36 22.33 7.49 5.05
C VAL A 36 21.63 8.51 4.17
N TRP A 37 22.08 8.61 2.94
CA TRP A 37 21.43 9.43 1.93
C TRP A 37 20.14 8.77 1.43
N GLU A 38 19.18 9.59 1.01
CA GLU A 38 17.89 9.10 0.51
C GLU A 38 18.04 8.15 -0.68
N HIS A 39 18.95 8.44 -1.61
CA HIS A 39 19.20 7.59 -2.78
C HIS A 39 19.71 6.19 -2.36
N THR A 40 20.45 6.09 -1.25
CA THR A 40 20.93 4.80 -0.72
C THR A 40 19.78 4.01 -0.10
N VAL A 41 18.87 4.70 0.60
CA VAL A 41 17.64 4.10 1.12
C VAL A 41 16.78 3.60 -0.03
N GLN A 42 16.54 4.43 -1.05
CA GLN A 42 15.74 4.09 -2.22
C GLN A 42 16.29 2.86 -2.96
N ARG A 43 17.60 2.79 -3.24
CA ARG A 43 18.21 1.60 -3.86
C ARG A 43 18.02 0.36 -3.00
N THR A 44 18.24 0.48 -1.69
CA THR A 44 18.04 -0.65 -0.76
C THR A 44 16.58 -1.12 -0.74
N LEU A 45 15.61 -0.21 -0.85
CA LEU A 45 14.19 -0.57 -0.94
C LEU A 45 13.89 -1.37 -2.21
N LEU A 46 14.43 -0.93 -3.36
CA LEU A 46 14.29 -1.63 -4.64
C LEU A 46 14.93 -3.02 -4.59
N ASP A 47 16.14 -3.14 -4.02
CA ASP A 47 16.83 -4.43 -3.79
C ASP A 47 16.05 -5.35 -2.83
N MET A 48 15.11 -4.80 -2.06
CA MET A 48 14.20 -5.53 -1.18
C MET A 48 12.85 -5.83 -1.83
N GLY A 49 12.65 -5.46 -3.09
CA GLY A 49 11.39 -5.64 -3.82
C GLY A 49 10.31 -4.62 -3.45
N LEU A 50 10.68 -3.49 -2.84
CA LEU A 50 9.75 -2.44 -2.44
C LEU A 50 9.86 -1.25 -3.39
N CYS A 51 8.74 -0.87 -3.98
CA CYS A 51 8.60 0.30 -4.85
C CYS A 51 7.58 1.30 -4.26
N SER A 52 7.65 2.54 -4.74
CA SER A 52 6.64 3.56 -4.42
C SER A 52 5.28 3.16 -5.00
N ARG A 53 4.21 3.54 -4.32
CA ARG A 53 2.83 3.31 -4.78
C ARG A 53 2.00 4.57 -4.64
N CYS A 54 1.26 4.92 -5.69
CA CYS A 54 0.29 5.99 -5.64
C CYS A 54 -0.91 5.58 -4.76
N PRO A 55 -1.39 6.47 -3.86
CA PRO A 55 -2.65 6.25 -3.16
C PRO A 55 -3.80 6.01 -4.13
N THR A 56 -4.78 5.21 -3.72
CA THR A 56 -6.01 5.01 -4.51
C THR A 56 -6.70 6.36 -4.70
N ARG A 57 -6.92 6.76 -5.95
CA ARG A 57 -7.59 8.04 -6.31
C ARG A 57 -9.09 8.06 -5.96
N TRP A 58 -9.69 6.87 -5.82
CA TRP A 58 -11.12 6.72 -5.63
C TRP A 58 -11.46 6.77 -4.14
N PRO A 59 -12.59 7.41 -3.76
CA PRO A 59 -13.03 7.45 -2.38
C PRO A 59 -13.22 6.03 -1.86
N LEU A 60 -12.73 5.80 -0.64
CA LEU A 60 -12.93 4.51 0.01
C LEU A 60 -14.42 4.31 0.24
N LEU A 61 -14.94 3.16 -0.22
CA LEU A 61 -16.32 2.79 0.08
C LEU A 61 -16.50 2.72 1.60
N ILE A 62 -17.45 3.51 2.12
CA ILE A 62 -17.88 3.42 3.52
C ILE A 62 -18.54 2.05 3.78
N LYS A 63 -18.59 1.63 5.05
CA LYS A 63 -19.08 0.30 5.45
C LYS A 63 -20.45 -0.03 4.86
N ARG A 64 -21.39 0.93 4.88
CA ARG A 64 -22.74 0.80 4.30
C ARG A 64 -22.70 0.48 2.80
N HIS A 65 -21.90 1.22 2.02
CA HIS A 65 -21.78 0.98 0.58
C HIS A 65 -21.21 -0.40 0.27
N ARG A 66 -20.21 -0.85 1.05
CA ARG A 66 -19.64 -2.20 0.89
C ARG A 66 -20.69 -3.28 1.15
N GLN A 67 -21.48 -3.12 2.21
CA GLN A 67 -22.52 -4.08 2.57
C GLN A 67 -23.62 -4.15 1.51
N LEU A 68 -24.11 -3.00 1.04
CA LEU A 68 -25.11 -2.94 -0.03
C LEU A 68 -24.60 -3.57 -1.33
N ARG A 69 -23.38 -3.23 -1.76
CA ARG A 69 -22.78 -3.82 -2.97
C ARG A 69 -22.59 -5.34 -2.82
N LEU A 70 -22.17 -5.81 -1.65
CA LEU A 70 -22.01 -7.24 -1.38
C LEU A 70 -23.35 -7.98 -1.38
N GLN A 71 -24.38 -7.42 -0.74
CA GLN A 71 -25.72 -8.01 -0.75
C GLN A 71 -26.29 -8.07 -2.17
N TRP A 72 -26.14 -6.98 -2.93
CA TRP A 72 -26.55 -6.92 -4.32
C TRP A 72 -25.83 -7.98 -5.17
N ALA A 73 -24.50 -8.08 -5.05
CA ALA A 73 -23.73 -9.07 -5.80
C ALA A 73 -24.06 -10.52 -5.41
N ARG A 74 -24.40 -10.78 -4.14
CA ARG A 74 -24.86 -12.11 -3.70
C ARG A 74 -26.23 -12.46 -4.23
N LYS A 75 -27.17 -11.49 -4.23
CA LYS A 75 -28.54 -11.69 -4.75
C LYS A 75 -28.54 -11.99 -6.25
N HIS A 76 -27.60 -11.40 -6.98
CA HIS A 76 -27.49 -11.52 -8.43
C HIS A 76 -26.29 -12.39 -8.85
N ARG A 77 -25.85 -13.31 -7.98
CA ARG A 77 -24.70 -14.18 -8.25
C ARG A 77 -24.93 -15.05 -9.47
N ASP A 78 -26.14 -15.59 -9.59
CA ASP A 78 -26.50 -16.59 -10.60
C ASP A 78 -27.22 -15.97 -11.80
N TRP A 79 -27.07 -14.65 -11.98
CA TRP A 79 -27.69 -13.95 -13.10
C TRP A 79 -27.12 -14.38 -14.44
N THR A 80 -28.05 -14.64 -15.36
CA THR A 80 -27.80 -14.92 -16.76
C THR A 80 -27.39 -13.65 -17.51
N MET A 81 -26.74 -13.81 -18.66
CA MET A 81 -26.24 -12.67 -19.44
C MET A 81 -27.36 -11.72 -19.91
N ASP A 82 -28.58 -12.23 -20.11
CA ASP A 82 -29.73 -11.40 -20.46
C ASP A 82 -30.28 -10.60 -19.28
N GLU A 83 -30.10 -11.08 -18.04
CA GLU A 83 -30.40 -10.30 -16.83
C GLU A 83 -29.37 -9.18 -16.62
N TRP A 84 -28.09 -9.43 -16.93
CA TRP A 84 -27.05 -8.39 -16.88
C TRP A 84 -27.32 -7.24 -17.86
N LYS A 85 -27.83 -7.52 -19.06
CA LYS A 85 -28.18 -6.50 -20.07
C LYS A 85 -29.32 -5.57 -19.61
N ARG A 86 -30.10 -5.95 -18.60
CA ARG A 86 -31.21 -5.13 -18.08
C ARG A 86 -30.74 -4.03 -17.13
N ILE A 87 -29.49 -4.06 -16.65
CA ILE A 87 -28.95 -2.99 -15.82
C ILE A 87 -28.52 -1.83 -16.74
N PRO A 88 -29.09 -0.62 -16.57
CA PRO A 88 -28.62 0.55 -17.29
C PRO A 88 -27.21 0.95 -16.84
N LEU A 89 -26.35 1.30 -17.80
CA LEU A 89 -24.99 1.81 -17.57
C LEU A 89 -24.99 3.21 -16.94
#